data_AF-A0A527H825-F1
#
_entry.id   AF-A0A527H825-F1
#
_cell.length_a   1.000
_cell.length_b   1.000
_cell.length_c   1.000
_cell.angle_alpha   90.00
_cell.angle_beta   90.00
_cell.angle_gamma   90.00
#
_symmetry.space_group_name_H-M   'P 1'
#
loop_
_entity.id
_entity.type
_entity.pdbx_description
1 polymer ?
#
loop_
_entity_poly.entity_id
_entity_poly.type
_entity_poly.pdbx_seq_one_letter_code
_entity_poly.pdbx_strand_id
1 'polypeptide(L)' 'MTLHIDIPEETFGSILGKAFRNTAFVAGFVITLMILAMAVVSYAWTPYDVTKLVISDKTQAPSLAHWFGTDHFGRDILS' A
#
# COMPACT_ATOMS: atom_id res chain seq x y z
N MET A 1 -37.37 16.36 -35.33
CA MET A 1 -37.62 15.62 -34.07
C MET A 1 -36.29 15.48 -33.34
N THR A 2 -35.88 16.54 -32.63
CA THR A 2 -34.61 16.58 -31.89
C THR A 2 -34.87 16.01 -30.50
N LEU A 3 -34.16 14.94 -30.16
CA LEU A 3 -34.31 14.23 -28.90
C LEU A 3 -33.64 15.08 -27.80
N HIS A 4 -34.45 15.74 -26.98
CA HIS A 4 -33.99 16.47 -25.80
C HIS A 4 -33.64 15.42 -24.73
N ILE A 5 -32.36 15.07 -24.61
CA ILE A 5 -31.87 14.26 -23.50
C ILE A 5 -31.72 15.21 -22.32
N ASP A 6 -32.63 15.13 -21.35
CA ASP A 6 -32.44 15.78 -20.06
C ASP A 6 -31.42 14.95 -19.27
N ILE A 7 -30.15 15.36 -19.33
CA ILE A 7 -29.13 14.77 -18.45
C ILE A 7 -29.37 15.37 -17.05
N PRO A 8 -29.65 14.53 -16.03
CA PRO A 8 -29.77 15.04 -14.69
C PRO A 8 -28.44 15.66 -14.27
N GLU A 9 -28.46 16.94 -13.91
CA GLU A 9 -27.34 17.66 -13.27
C GLU A 9 -27.13 17.09 -11.86
N GLU A 10 -26.60 15.87 -11.79
CA GLU A 10 -26.22 15.23 -10.54
C GLU A 10 -25.08 16.04 -9.92
N THR A 11 -25.40 16.77 -8.85
CA THR A 11 -24.41 17.53 -8.09
C THR A 11 -23.38 16.57 -7.49
N PHE A 12 -22.11 16.96 -7.47
CA PHE A 12 -21.02 16.10 -6.95
C PHE A 12 -21.32 15.47 -5.57
N GLY A 13 -22.02 16.19 -4.69
CA GLY A 13 -22.44 15.68 -3.38
C GLY A 13 -23.47 14.52 -3.44
N SER A 14 -24.38 14.49 -4.42
CA SER A 14 -25.34 13.38 -4.58
C SER A 14 -24.63 12.11 -5.02
N ILE A 15 -23.67 12.24 -5.94
CA ILE A 15 -22.84 11.14 -6.43
C ILE A 15 -22.01 10.57 -5.29
N LEU A 16 -21.40 11.42 -4.47
CA LEU A 16 -20.59 11.01 -3.33
C LEU A 16 -21.44 10.28 -2.28
N GLY A 17 -22.62 10.82 -1.94
CA GLY A 17 -23.56 10.17 -1.02
C GLY A 17 -24.07 8.81 -1.52
N LYS A 18 -24.28 8.66 -2.83
CA LYS A 18 -24.62 7.37 -3.46
C LYS A 18 -23.46 6.38 -3.38
N ALA A 19 -22.23 6.84 -3.60
CA ALA A 19 -21.03 6.00 -3.51
C ALA A 19 -20.82 5.45 -2.09
N PHE A 20 -20.91 6.29 -1.05
CA PHE A 20 -20.75 5.87 0.34
C PHE A 20 -21.89 5.00 0.89
N ARG A 21 -23.04 4.94 0.22
CA ARG A 21 -24.10 3.96 0.53
C ARG A 21 -23.81 2.55 0.00
N ASN A 22 -22.86 2.39 -0.92
CA ASN A 22 -22.50 1.10 -1.48
C ASN A 22 -21.39 0.45 -0.64
N THR A 23 -21.70 -0.69 -0.01
CA THR A 23 -20.75 -1.45 0.83
C THR A 23 -19.47 -1.83 0.09
N ALA A 24 -19.55 -2.19 -1.21
CA ALA A 24 -18.38 -2.56 -1.99
C ALA A 24 -17.45 -1.35 -2.23
N PHE A 25 -18.03 -0.18 -2.49
CA PHE A 25 -17.26 1.07 -2.61
C PHE A 25 -16.59 1.43 -1.30
N VAL A 26 -17.32 1.35 -0.18
CA VAL A 26 -16.76 1.62 1.16
C VAL A 26 -15.63 0.66 1.49
N ALA A 27 -15.81 -0.64 1.23
CA ALA A 27 -14.76 -1.64 1.47
C ALA A 27 -13.49 -1.34 0.65
N GLY A 28 -13.64 -1.06 -0.64
CA GLY A 28 -12.51 -0.67 -1.50
C GLY A 28 -11.83 0.60 -1.00
N PHE A 29 -12.61 1.63 -0.67
CA PHE A 29 -12.11 2.90 -0.15
C PHE A 29 -11.31 2.74 1.15
N VAL A 30 -11.79 1.90 2.08
CA VAL A 30 -11.08 1.59 3.34
C VAL A 30 -9.76 0.88 3.06
N ILE A 31 -9.74 -0.12 2.17
CA ILE A 31 -8.51 -0.82 1.79
C ILE A 31 -7.50 0.15 1.17
N THR A 32 -7.95 1.02 0.28
CA THR A 32 -7.09 2.05 -0.33
C THR A 32 -6.53 3.01 0.72
N LEU A 33 -7.34 3.45 1.68
CA LEU A 33 -6.88 4.29 2.79
C LEU A 33 -5.86 3.57 3.67
N MET A 34 -6.04 2.29 3.95
CA MET A 34 -5.08 1.50 4.70
C MET A 34 -3.73 1.42 3.99
N ILE A 35 -3.73 1.13 2.69
CA ILE A 35 -2.50 1.08 1.88
C ILE A 35 -1.82 2.45 1.86
N LEU A 36 -2.58 3.52 1.67
CA LEU A 36 -2.06 4.88 1.71
C LEU A 36 -1.43 5.19 3.09
N ALA A 37 -2.09 4.81 4.18
CA ALA A 37 -1.55 4.97 5.52
C ALA A 37 -0.24 4.19 5.70
N MET A 38 -0.16 2.94 5.22
CA MET A 38 1.07 2.15 5.25
C MET A 38 2.20 2.85 4.47
N ALA A 39 1.91 3.41 3.29
CA ALA A 39 2.89 4.13 2.48
C ALA A 39 3.37 5.43 3.16
N VAL A 40 2.50 6.13 3.89
CA VAL A 40 2.89 7.30 4.68
C VAL A 40 3.74 6.87 5.87
N VAL A 41 3.35 5.81 6.56
CA VAL A 41 4.12 5.26 7.69
C VAL A 41 5.50 4.78 7.24
N SER A 42 5.63 4.20 6.04
CA SER A 42 6.94 3.76 5.53
C SER A 42 7.93 4.90 5.31
N TYR A 43 7.48 6.15 5.14
CA TYR A 43 8.41 7.30 5.10
C TYR A 43 9.07 7.56 6.45
N ALA A 44 8.44 7.20 7.57
CA ALA A 44 8.98 7.40 8.92
C ALA A 44 9.53 6.11 9.54
N TRP A 45 9.05 4.94 9.10
CA TRP A 45 9.38 3.62 9.65
C TRP A 45 10.13 2.76 8.62
N THR A 46 11.33 3.19 8.21
CA THR A 46 12.31 2.31 7.56
C THR A 46 13.57 2.29 8.42
N PRO A 47 13.63 1.43 9.46
CA PRO A 47 14.77 1.39 10.37
C PRO A 47 16.07 0.90 9.71
N TYR A 48 15.97 0.27 8.54
CA TYR A 48 17.10 -0.30 7.81
C TYR A 48 17.21 0.29 6.41
N ASP A 49 18.45 0.57 6.01
CA ASP A 49 18.78 1.09 4.69
C ASP A 49 18.64 -0.02 3.64
N VAL A 50 17.60 0.08 2.80
CA VAL A 50 17.32 -0.88 1.71
C VAL A 50 18.44 -0.95 0.67
N THR A 51 19.32 0.04 0.62
CA THR A 51 20.44 0.15 -0.32
C THR A 51 21.77 -0.35 0.23
N LYS A 52 21.85 -0.67 1.54
CA LYS A 52 23.07 -1.16 2.16
C LYS A 52 23.30 -2.63 1.79
N LEU A 53 24.34 -2.88 1.00
CA LEU A 53 24.80 -4.20 0.61
C LEU A 53 25.92 -4.65 1.56
N VAL A 54 25.79 -5.81 2.17
CA VAL A 54 26.83 -6.41 3.02
C VAL A 54 27.27 -7.72 2.40
N ILE A 55 28.04 -7.64 1.31
CA ILE A 55 28.44 -8.81 0.49
C ILE A 55 29.17 -9.89 1.32
N SER A 56 29.87 -9.49 2.39
CA SER A 56 30.53 -10.40 3.33
C SER A 56 29.56 -11.36 4.03
N ASP A 57 28.31 -10.93 4.21
CA ASP A 57 27.28 -11.67 4.93
C ASP A 57 26.28 -12.34 3.96
N LYS A 58 26.62 -12.49 2.68
CA LYS A 58 25.72 -13.16 1.73
C LYS A 58 25.44 -14.61 2.14
N THR A 59 24.20 -15.07 1.97
CA THR A 59 23.82 -16.48 2.12
C THR A 59 24.20 -17.11 3.48
N GLN A 60 24.28 -16.32 4.54
CA GLN A 60 24.44 -16.86 5.88
C GLN A 60 23.22 -17.67 6.30
N ALA A 61 23.50 -18.77 7.01
CA ALA A 61 22.47 -19.61 7.60
C ALA A 61 21.73 -18.86 8.74
N PRO A 62 20.54 -19.33 9.13
CA PRO A 62 19.81 -18.81 10.29
C PRO A 62 20.69 -18.71 11.55
N SER A 63 20.66 -17.55 12.20
CA SER A 63 21.40 -17.26 13.43
C SER A 63 20.57 -16.35 14.34
N LEU A 64 21.04 -16.13 15.58
CA LEU A 64 20.37 -15.18 16.50
C LEU A 64 20.39 -13.73 15.98
N ALA A 65 21.39 -13.40 15.15
CA ALA A 65 21.47 -12.09 14.49
C ALA A 65 20.57 -12.02 13.24
N HIS A 66 20.36 -13.14 12.55
CA HIS A 66 19.54 -13.26 11.35
C HIS A 66 18.61 -14.47 11.43
N TRP A 67 17.39 -14.29 11.90
CA TRP A 67 16.51 -15.42 12.26
C TRP A 67 16.19 -16.36 11.10
N PHE A 68 16.18 -15.84 9.87
CA PHE A 68 16.05 -16.66 8.65
C PHE A 68 17.31 -16.63 7.79
N GLY A 69 18.40 -16.07 8.28
CA GLY A 69 19.61 -15.84 7.51
C GLY A 69 19.50 -14.59 6.63
N THR A 70 20.38 -14.51 5.65
CA THR A 70 20.57 -13.34 4.80
C THR A 70 20.33 -13.66 3.32
N ASP A 71 19.86 -12.69 2.55
CA ASP A 71 19.70 -12.80 1.10
C ASP A 71 21.04 -12.78 0.33
N HIS A 72 20.98 -12.78 -1.01
CA HIS A 72 22.15 -12.71 -1.89
C HIS A 72 22.92 -11.38 -1.79
N PHE A 73 22.32 -10.36 -1.20
CA PHE A 73 22.88 -9.05 -0.97
C PHE A 73 23.42 -8.90 0.47
N GLY A 74 23.31 -9.94 1.29
CA GLY A 74 23.73 -9.96 2.69
C GLY A 74 22.80 -9.18 3.62
N ARG A 75 21.54 -8.98 3.20
CA ARG A 75 20.50 -8.32 4.01
C ARG A 75 19.69 -9.38 4.73
N ASP A 76 19.20 -9.06 5.93
CA ASP A 76 18.32 -9.96 6.67
C ASP A 76 17.03 -10.22 5.88
N ILE A 77 16.59 -11.48 5.82
CA ILE A 77 15.37 -11.89 5.10
C ILE A 77 14.10 -11.32 5.75
N LEU A 78 14.10 -11.01 7.05
CA LEU A 78 12.97 -10.43 7.77
C LEU A 78 12.94 -8.89 7.78
N SER A 79 13.94 -8.23 7.19
CA SER A 79 14.03 -6.76 7.15
C SER A 79 13.32 -6.13 5.96
#